data_AF-A0A950E8M1-F1
#
_entry.id   AF-A0A950E8M1-F1
#
_cell.length_a   1.000
_cell.length_b   1.000
_cell.length_c   1.000
_cell.angle_alpha   90.00
_cell.angle_beta   90.00
_cell.angle_gamma   90.00
#
_symmetry.space_group_name_H-M   'P 1'
#
loop_
_entity.id
_entity.type
_entity.pdbx_description
1 polymer ?
#
loop_
_entity_poly.entity_id
_entity_poly.type
_entity_poly.pdbx_seq_one_letter_code
_entity_poly.pdbx_strand_id
1 'polypeptide(L)'
;MIRLIFVLRRKPSMSREQFQKYWHEVHGPLVAKHATNLNILRYVQDHTLEDPMNQGMANARGGMEAPYDGVAELWWTTREALATSFASPAGQSAAKELLEDEARFIDLPKSPLWLAYEYPQINPSEDIVARPDSGLVKIFFPLRHPPNQTLEQAQLYWRTNHGPIIRGLAGGSHLKKYFQVHRFEDPIEQGLRADRGTTVAPYTGHAEAWIDRAESAAAAGTPEARRAGELAVADEANFIDFRNSSIWVAKERVVIDRR
;
A
#
# COMPACT_ATOMS: atom_id res chain seq x y z
N MET A 1 10.63 -8.80 8.20
CA MET A 1 9.20 -9.17 8.16
C MET A 1 8.76 -9.26 6.71
N ILE A 2 7.77 -10.10 6.41
CA ILE A 2 7.12 -10.14 5.09
C ILE A 2 5.78 -9.43 5.18
N ARG A 3 5.43 -8.73 4.11
CA ARG A 3 4.14 -8.07 3.93
C ARG A 3 3.34 -8.75 2.84
N LEU A 4 2.04 -8.90 3.08
CA LEU A 4 1.04 -9.16 2.05
C LEU A 4 0.17 -7.92 1.89
N ILE A 5 0.07 -7.44 0.66
CA ILE A 5 -0.65 -6.22 0.33
C ILE A 5 -1.78 -6.57 -0.63
N PHE A 6 -2.96 -6.02 -0.36
CA PHE A 6 -4.09 -6.01 -1.29
C PHE A 6 -4.50 -4.58 -1.55
N VAL A 7 -4.56 -4.16 -2.80
CA VAL A 7 -5.22 -2.90 -3.18
C VAL A 7 -6.62 -3.22 -3.69
N LEU A 8 -7.63 -2.62 -3.05
CA LEU A 8 -9.00 -3.12 -3.09
C LEU A 8 -9.89 -2.23 -3.95
N ARG A 9 -10.63 -2.85 -4.87
CA ARG A 9 -11.80 -2.26 -5.50
C ARG A 9 -13.03 -2.76 -4.77
N ARG A 10 -13.91 -1.85 -4.40
CA ARG A 10 -15.24 -2.22 -3.88
C ARG A 10 -16.08 -2.86 -4.97
N LYS A 11 -17.08 -3.65 -4.59
CA LYS A 11 -18.09 -4.10 -5.56
C LYS A 11 -18.78 -2.90 -6.24
N PRO A 12 -19.13 -2.99 -7.54
CA PRO A 12 -19.80 -1.90 -8.25
C PRO A 12 -21.11 -1.43 -7.60
N SER A 13 -21.80 -2.31 -6.88
CA SER A 13 -23.05 -2.03 -6.17
C SER A 13 -22.88 -1.31 -4.83
N MET A 14 -21.65 -1.05 -4.37
CA MET A 14 -21.37 -0.40 -3.10
C MET A 14 -20.77 1.00 -3.31
N SER A 15 -21.21 1.95 -2.49
CA SER A 15 -20.49 3.20 -2.30
C SER A 15 -19.16 2.96 -1.56
N ARG A 16 -18.23 3.92 -1.65
CA ARG A 16 -16.95 3.87 -0.92
C ARG A 16 -17.18 3.81 0.59
N GLU A 17 -18.12 4.61 1.09
CA GLU A 17 -18.47 4.66 2.50
C GLU A 17 -19.01 3.31 2.99
N GLN A 18 -19.96 2.70 2.28
CA GLN A 18 -20.47 1.37 2.63
C GLN A 18 -19.37 0.31 2.63
N PHE A 19 -18.48 0.34 1.63
CA PHE A 19 -17.34 -0.56 1.53
C PHE A 19 -16.40 -0.40 2.74
N GLN A 20 -15.96 0.82 3.02
CA GLN A 20 -15.02 1.12 4.11
C GLN A 20 -15.65 0.82 5.49
N LYS A 21 -16.94 1.10 5.66
CA LYS A 21 -17.68 0.78 6.88
C LYS A 21 -17.76 -0.73 7.11
N TYR A 22 -18.22 -1.51 6.11
CA TYR A 22 -18.27 -2.96 6.23
C TYR A 22 -16.88 -3.54 6.50
N TRP A 23 -15.88 -3.04 5.77
CA TRP A 23 -14.51 -3.50 5.89
C TRP A 23 -13.93 -3.25 7.30
N HIS A 24 -14.24 -2.11 7.91
CA HIS A 24 -13.77 -1.81 9.27
C HIS A 24 -14.58 -2.51 10.36
N GLU A 25 -15.92 -2.46 10.28
CA GLU A 25 -16.80 -2.88 11.37
C GLU A 25 -17.11 -4.38 11.35
N VAL A 26 -16.97 -5.06 10.21
CA VAL A 26 -17.30 -6.48 10.04
C VAL A 26 -16.06 -7.29 9.70
N HIS A 27 -15.41 -6.98 8.57
CA HIS A 27 -14.27 -7.77 8.10
C HIS A 27 -13.04 -7.60 8.99
N GLY A 28 -12.77 -6.39 9.49
CA GLY A 28 -11.68 -6.12 10.43
C GLY A 28 -11.69 -7.04 11.66
N PRO A 29 -12.79 -7.07 12.43
CA PRO A 29 -12.97 -8.01 13.53
C PRO A 29 -12.87 -9.49 13.14
N LEU A 30 -13.34 -9.86 11.94
CA LEU A 30 -13.21 -11.22 11.43
C LEU A 30 -11.74 -11.61 11.20
N VAL A 31 -10.93 -10.73 10.61
CA VAL A 31 -9.47 -10.95 10.49
C VAL A 31 -8.83 -11.04 11.88
N ALA A 32 -9.22 -10.17 12.82
CA ALA A 32 -8.71 -10.19 14.19
C ALA A 32 -9.03 -11.51 14.92
N LYS A 33 -10.23 -12.06 14.75
CA LYS A 33 -10.64 -13.39 15.25
C LYS A 33 -9.71 -14.49 14.75
N HIS A 34 -9.24 -14.40 13.51
CA HIS A 34 -8.35 -15.39 12.89
C HIS A 34 -6.86 -15.08 13.01
N ALA A 35 -6.49 -13.99 13.68
CA ALA A 35 -5.11 -13.51 13.77
C ALA A 35 -4.13 -14.56 14.31
N THR A 36 -4.56 -15.42 15.24
CA THR A 36 -3.72 -16.49 15.78
C THR A 36 -3.62 -17.67 14.80
N ASN A 37 -4.74 -18.09 14.20
CA ASN A 37 -4.77 -19.20 13.23
C ASN A 37 -3.92 -18.90 11.98
N LEU A 38 -3.91 -17.64 11.56
CA LEU A 38 -3.15 -17.16 10.41
C LEU A 38 -1.79 -16.55 10.80
N ASN A 39 -1.41 -16.61 12.09
CA ASN A 39 -0.16 -16.05 12.60
C ASN A 39 0.12 -14.60 12.16
N ILE A 40 -0.92 -13.77 12.08
CA ILE A 40 -0.81 -12.37 11.66
C ILE A 40 -0.14 -11.57 12.79
N LEU A 41 0.98 -10.91 12.45
CA LEU A 41 1.73 -10.05 13.36
C LEU A 41 1.13 -8.63 13.41
N ARG A 42 0.72 -8.11 12.26
CA ARG A 42 0.09 -6.79 12.13
C ARG A 42 -0.93 -6.82 11.00
N TYR A 43 -2.02 -6.07 11.16
CA TYR A 43 -3.01 -5.83 10.12
C TYR A 43 -3.45 -4.36 10.16
N VAL A 44 -3.28 -3.67 9.03
CA VAL A 44 -3.69 -2.27 8.83
C VAL A 44 -4.64 -2.20 7.65
N GLN A 45 -5.69 -1.38 7.79
CA GLN A 45 -6.56 -0.98 6.70
C GLN A 45 -6.28 0.48 6.35
N ASP A 46 -5.82 0.73 5.14
CA ASP A 46 -5.70 2.08 4.59
C ASP A 46 -6.99 2.43 3.86
N HIS A 47 -7.75 3.36 4.41
CA HIS A 47 -8.99 3.85 3.81
C HIS A 47 -8.68 5.03 2.91
N THR A 48 -8.78 4.83 1.59
CA THR A 48 -8.53 5.90 0.60
C THR A 48 -9.50 7.05 0.79
N LEU A 49 -8.97 8.27 0.81
CA LEU A 49 -9.78 9.49 0.91
C LEU A 49 -10.18 10.01 -0.47
N GLU A 50 -11.36 10.61 -0.54
CA GLU A 50 -11.71 11.50 -1.65
C GLU A 50 -11.04 12.85 -1.39
N ASP A 51 -9.87 13.05 -2.00
CA ASP A 51 -9.01 14.19 -1.70
C ASP A 51 -8.46 14.87 -2.96
N PRO A 52 -8.48 16.21 -3.06
CA PRO A 52 -7.90 16.95 -4.19
C PRO A 52 -6.41 16.65 -4.42
N MET A 53 -5.66 16.30 -3.37
CA MET A 53 -4.25 15.92 -3.48
C MET A 53 -4.06 14.72 -4.42
N ASN A 54 -5.02 13.79 -4.48
CA ASN A 54 -4.94 12.62 -5.36
C ASN A 54 -4.81 13.06 -6.83
N GLN A 55 -5.68 13.99 -7.25
CA GLN A 55 -5.66 14.49 -8.63
C GLN A 55 -4.41 15.33 -8.90
N GLY A 56 -3.98 16.17 -7.94
CA GLY A 56 -2.75 16.95 -8.06
C GLY A 56 -1.50 16.07 -8.25
N MET A 57 -1.37 15.03 -7.43
CA MET A 57 -0.25 14.08 -7.51
C MET A 57 -0.25 13.26 -8.81
N ALA A 58 -1.43 12.86 -9.30
CA ALA A 58 -1.56 12.17 -10.59
C ALA A 58 -1.23 13.09 -11.77
N ASN A 59 -1.72 14.34 -11.75
CA ASN A 59 -1.47 15.32 -12.82
C ASN A 59 0.01 15.70 -12.92
N ALA A 60 0.71 15.81 -11.79
CA ALA A 60 2.15 16.05 -11.77
C ALA A 60 2.95 14.98 -12.53
N ARG A 61 2.36 13.78 -12.73
CA ARG A 61 2.94 12.64 -13.44
C ARG A 61 2.30 12.39 -14.82
N GLY A 62 1.55 13.35 -15.34
CA GLY A 62 0.90 13.24 -16.66
C GLY A 62 -0.39 12.41 -16.67
N GLY A 63 -0.98 12.14 -15.50
CA GLY A 63 -2.14 11.26 -15.34
C GLY A 63 -1.74 9.83 -14.98
N MET A 64 -2.56 9.19 -14.15
CA MET A 64 -2.31 7.86 -13.57
C MET A 64 -3.61 7.07 -13.47
N GLU A 65 -3.53 5.77 -13.19
CA GLU A 65 -4.71 4.95 -12.92
C GLU A 65 -5.49 5.49 -11.70
N ALA A 66 -6.81 5.36 -11.74
CA ALA A 66 -7.68 5.83 -10.66
C ALA A 66 -7.30 5.20 -9.31
N PRO A 67 -7.32 5.95 -8.19
CA PRO A 67 -7.09 5.41 -6.86
C PRO A 67 -7.96 4.20 -6.53
N TYR A 68 -7.41 3.23 -5.81
CA TYR A 68 -8.19 2.13 -5.22
C TYR A 68 -9.03 2.62 -4.03
N ASP A 69 -9.98 1.82 -3.57
CA ASP A 69 -10.88 2.18 -2.47
C ASP A 69 -10.27 1.98 -1.08
N GLY A 70 -9.20 1.18 -1.01
CA GLY A 70 -8.36 1.03 0.17
C GLY A 70 -7.25 -0.01 -0.01
N VAL A 71 -6.41 -0.18 1.03
CA VAL A 71 -5.31 -1.15 1.07
C VAL A 71 -5.36 -2.01 2.33
N ALA A 72 -5.42 -3.33 2.17
CA ALA A 72 -5.20 -4.25 3.28
C ALA A 72 -3.72 -4.60 3.35
N GLU A 73 -3.12 -4.39 4.52
CA GLU A 73 -1.70 -4.66 4.74
C GLU A 73 -1.52 -5.60 5.91
N LEU A 74 -0.86 -6.73 5.69
CA LEU A 74 -0.67 -7.76 6.69
C LEU A 74 0.82 -8.11 6.80
N TRP A 75 1.31 -8.32 8.02
CA TRP A 75 2.70 -8.67 8.29
C TRP A 75 2.82 -10.03 8.96
N TRP A 76 3.90 -10.73 8.62
CA TRP A 76 4.39 -11.92 9.31
C TRP A 76 5.87 -11.76 9.65
N THR A 77 6.33 -12.48 10.68
CA THR A 77 7.73 -12.48 11.10
C THR A 77 8.65 -12.98 9.98
N THR A 78 8.29 -14.11 9.36
CA THR A 78 9.05 -14.74 8.26
C THR A 78 8.12 -15.32 7.18
N ARG A 79 8.71 -15.77 6.06
CA ARG A 79 8.01 -16.47 4.97
C ARG A 79 7.46 -17.80 5.42
N GLU A 80 8.24 -18.52 6.21
CA GLU A 80 7.92 -19.83 6.73
C GLU A 80 6.73 -19.73 7.67
N ALA A 81 6.71 -18.69 8.53
CA ALA A 81 5.59 -18.42 9.42
C ALA A 81 4.28 -18.19 8.64
N LEU A 82 4.32 -17.43 7.54
CA LEU A 82 3.20 -17.26 6.62
C LEU A 82 2.80 -18.63 6.01
N ALA A 83 3.75 -19.33 5.38
CA ALA A 83 3.49 -20.59 4.70
C ALA A 83 2.88 -21.66 5.62
N THR A 84 3.45 -21.86 6.81
CA THR A 84 2.95 -22.82 7.80
C THR A 84 1.55 -22.48 8.26
N SER A 85 1.24 -21.19 8.48
CA SER A 85 -0.10 -20.78 8.90
C SER A 85 -1.16 -21.13 7.85
N PHE A 86 -0.91 -20.81 6.56
CA PHE A 86 -1.82 -21.11 5.45
C PHE A 86 -1.93 -22.61 5.13
N ALA A 87 -0.91 -23.40 5.44
CA ALA A 87 -0.94 -24.86 5.26
C ALA A 87 -1.70 -25.61 6.38
N SER A 88 -1.92 -24.97 7.53
CA SER A 88 -2.61 -25.61 8.66
C SER A 88 -4.13 -25.76 8.41
N PRO A 89 -4.80 -26.79 8.97
CA PRO A 89 -6.26 -26.93 8.84
C PRO A 89 -7.03 -25.71 9.36
N ALA A 90 -6.58 -25.12 10.47
CA ALA A 90 -7.18 -23.91 11.03
C ALA A 90 -6.98 -22.70 10.11
N GLY A 91 -5.79 -22.54 9.53
CA GLY A 91 -5.49 -21.47 8.57
C GLY A 91 -6.27 -21.62 7.27
N GLN A 92 -6.43 -22.83 6.74
CA GLN A 92 -7.27 -23.08 5.55
C GLN A 92 -8.74 -22.74 5.80
N SER A 93 -9.27 -23.13 6.97
CA SER A 93 -10.63 -22.77 7.37
C SER A 93 -10.78 -21.25 7.53
N ALA A 94 -9.80 -20.59 8.14
CA ALA A 94 -9.80 -19.14 8.30
C ALA A 94 -9.71 -18.41 6.93
N ALA A 95 -8.81 -18.84 6.05
CA ALA A 95 -8.66 -18.27 4.71
C ALA A 95 -9.94 -18.42 3.88
N LYS A 96 -10.62 -19.56 3.99
CA LYS A 96 -11.91 -19.77 3.33
C LYS A 96 -12.99 -18.83 3.85
N GLU A 97 -13.16 -18.72 5.18
CA GLU A 97 -14.15 -17.83 5.79
C GLU A 97 -13.88 -16.36 5.41
N LEU A 98 -12.61 -15.96 5.40
CA LEU A 98 -12.20 -14.63 4.97
C LEU A 98 -12.51 -14.39 3.49
N LEU A 99 -12.15 -15.31 2.59
CA LEU A 99 -12.42 -15.17 1.16
C LEU A 99 -13.93 -15.08 0.86
N GLU A 100 -14.75 -15.89 1.55
CA GLU A 100 -16.21 -15.82 1.44
C GLU A 100 -16.78 -14.48 1.90
N ASP A 101 -16.20 -13.88 2.96
CA ASP A 101 -16.59 -12.56 3.43
C ASP A 101 -16.10 -11.44 2.49
N GLU A 102 -14.85 -11.51 2.04
CA GLU A 102 -14.27 -10.59 1.03
C GLU A 102 -15.13 -10.54 -0.24
N ALA A 103 -15.61 -11.69 -0.70
CA ALA A 103 -16.48 -11.81 -1.87
C ALA A 103 -17.84 -11.09 -1.72
N ARG A 104 -18.20 -10.59 -0.53
CA ARG A 104 -19.42 -9.79 -0.30
C ARG A 104 -19.23 -8.32 -0.61
N PHE A 105 -18.02 -7.78 -0.47
CA PHE A 105 -17.78 -6.33 -0.56
C PHE A 105 -16.63 -5.93 -1.51
N ILE A 106 -15.74 -6.85 -1.88
CA ILE A 106 -14.61 -6.61 -2.79
C ILE A 106 -14.93 -7.14 -4.20
N ASP A 107 -14.53 -6.38 -5.23
CA ASP A 107 -14.37 -6.87 -6.61
C ASP A 107 -13.02 -7.62 -6.70
N LEU A 108 -13.03 -8.91 -6.36
CA LEU A 108 -11.81 -9.73 -6.23
C LEU A 108 -10.98 -9.78 -7.53
N PRO A 109 -11.58 -9.99 -8.72
CA PRO A 109 -10.83 -10.00 -9.98
C PRO A 109 -10.06 -8.70 -10.27
N LYS A 110 -10.56 -7.56 -9.80
CA LYS A 110 -9.97 -6.23 -10.02
C LYS A 110 -9.15 -5.70 -8.85
N SER A 111 -8.91 -6.54 -7.84
CA SER A 111 -8.15 -6.18 -6.63
C SER A 111 -6.84 -6.96 -6.58
N PRO A 112 -5.74 -6.41 -7.14
CA PRO A 112 -4.45 -7.10 -7.14
C PRO A 112 -3.84 -7.18 -5.73
N LEU A 113 -3.03 -8.21 -5.54
CA LEU A 113 -2.26 -8.46 -4.33
C LEU A 113 -0.84 -8.87 -4.67
N TRP A 114 0.09 -8.64 -3.74
CA TRP A 114 1.47 -9.10 -3.85
C TRP A 114 2.13 -9.30 -2.48
N LEU A 115 3.18 -10.12 -2.45
CA LEU A 115 4.08 -10.25 -1.31
C LEU A 115 5.28 -9.32 -1.46
N ALA A 116 5.75 -8.74 -0.36
CA ALA A 116 6.83 -7.76 -0.39
C ALA A 116 7.69 -7.73 0.88
N TYR A 117 8.87 -7.13 0.73
CA TYR A 117 9.71 -6.67 1.84
C TYR A 117 9.68 -5.14 1.94
N GLU A 118 9.64 -4.63 3.15
CA GLU A 118 9.74 -3.19 3.41
C GLU A 118 11.18 -2.77 3.71
N TYR A 119 11.55 -1.60 3.20
CA TYR A 119 12.85 -0.97 3.36
C TYR A 119 12.62 0.46 3.83
N PRO A 120 12.58 0.70 5.15
CA PRO A 120 12.44 2.03 5.72
C PRO A 120 13.58 2.93 5.24
N GLN A 121 13.24 4.08 4.68
CA GLN A 121 14.22 5.09 4.26
C GLN A 121 14.25 6.27 5.24
N ILE A 122 13.08 6.62 5.78
CA ILE A 122 12.88 7.61 6.85
C ILE A 122 11.88 6.98 7.83
N ASN A 123 12.33 6.70 9.06
CA ASN A 123 11.47 6.09 10.08
C ASN A 123 11.94 6.49 11.48
N PRO A 124 11.60 7.71 11.95
CA PRO A 124 12.06 8.16 13.26
C PRO A 124 11.33 7.47 14.42
N SER A 125 10.12 6.94 14.19
CA SER A 125 9.37 6.14 15.16
C SER A 125 8.33 5.25 14.46
N GLU A 126 8.06 4.08 15.06
CA GLU A 126 6.97 3.18 14.68
C GLU A 126 5.57 3.74 14.98
N ASP A 127 5.46 4.77 15.82
CA ASP A 127 4.18 5.36 16.28
C ASP A 127 3.55 6.32 15.27
N ILE A 128 4.26 6.64 14.18
CA ILE A 128 3.73 7.50 13.11
C ILE A 128 2.69 6.71 12.31
N VAL A 129 1.42 7.00 12.61
CA VAL A 129 0.23 6.42 11.98
C VAL A 129 -0.73 7.54 11.59
N ALA A 130 -1.17 7.56 10.34
CA ALA A 130 -2.18 8.44 9.77
C ALA A 130 -3.60 8.05 10.22
N ARG A 131 -3.83 8.04 11.54
CA ARG A 131 -5.14 7.72 12.14
C ARG A 131 -6.24 8.68 11.68
N PRO A 132 -7.53 8.27 11.67
CA PRO A 132 -8.63 9.12 11.21
C PRO A 132 -8.72 10.48 11.93
N ASP A 133 -8.31 10.53 13.20
CA ASP A 133 -8.35 11.69 14.09
C ASP A 133 -7.07 12.54 14.09
N SER A 134 -6.01 12.15 13.36
CA SER A 134 -4.76 12.91 13.29
C SER A 134 -4.70 13.87 12.09
N GLY A 135 -3.76 14.83 12.11
CA GLY A 135 -3.43 15.68 10.95
C GLY A 135 -2.67 14.94 9.83
N LEU A 136 -2.18 13.73 10.12
CA LEU A 136 -1.35 12.95 9.22
C LEU A 136 -2.16 12.25 8.14
N VAL A 137 -1.59 12.15 6.94
CA VAL A 137 -2.05 11.22 5.90
C VAL A 137 -0.91 10.36 5.38
N LYS A 138 -1.28 9.15 4.96
CA LYS A 138 -0.39 8.25 4.25
C LYS A 138 -0.65 8.40 2.76
N ILE A 139 0.37 8.80 2.01
CA ILE A 139 0.41 8.64 0.56
C ILE A 139 0.79 7.19 0.28
N PHE A 140 -0.06 6.50 -0.48
CA PHE A 140 0.16 5.15 -0.95
C PHE A 140 0.37 5.20 -2.47
N PHE A 141 1.53 4.75 -2.94
CA PHE A 141 1.96 4.87 -4.34
C PHE A 141 2.41 3.51 -4.89
N PRO A 142 1.48 2.65 -5.34
CA PRO A 142 1.82 1.44 -6.06
C PRO A 142 2.30 1.78 -7.46
N LEU A 143 3.44 1.20 -7.83
CA LEU A 143 4.13 1.53 -9.07
C LEU A 143 4.38 0.28 -9.92
N ARG A 144 4.29 0.46 -11.24
CA ARG A 144 4.77 -0.50 -12.23
C ARG A 144 6.04 0.05 -12.86
N HIS A 145 6.98 -0.84 -13.14
CA HIS A 145 8.16 -0.47 -13.91
C HIS A 145 7.81 -0.31 -15.41
N PRO A 146 8.56 0.54 -16.13
CA PRO A 146 8.48 0.64 -17.59
C PRO A 146 8.67 -0.72 -18.28
N PRO A 147 7.98 -0.98 -19.40
CA PRO A 147 8.05 -2.27 -20.09
C PRO A 147 9.43 -2.60 -20.67
N ASN A 148 10.35 -1.63 -20.73
CA ASN A 148 11.73 -1.81 -21.17
C ASN A 148 12.70 -2.14 -20.01
N GLN A 149 12.21 -2.39 -18.80
CA GLN A 149 13.01 -2.80 -17.63
C GLN A 149 12.49 -4.12 -17.08
N THR A 150 13.36 -4.88 -16.41
CA THR A 150 12.93 -6.00 -15.56
C THR A 150 12.51 -5.51 -14.19
N LEU A 151 11.80 -6.38 -13.44
CA LEU A 151 11.48 -6.13 -12.04
C LEU A 151 12.74 -5.83 -11.22
N GLU A 152 13.82 -6.61 -11.39
CA GLU A 152 15.04 -6.38 -10.61
C GLU A 152 15.73 -5.07 -10.97
N GLN A 153 15.76 -4.68 -12.25
CA GLN A 153 16.37 -3.44 -12.71
C GLN A 153 15.69 -2.21 -12.09
N ALA A 154 14.37 -2.15 -12.17
CA ALA A 154 13.60 -1.05 -11.61
C ALA A 154 13.71 -0.98 -10.09
N GLN A 155 13.62 -2.13 -9.40
CA GLN A 155 13.78 -2.18 -7.95
C GLN A 155 15.21 -1.84 -7.50
N LEU A 156 16.23 -2.22 -8.28
CA LEU A 156 17.62 -1.84 -8.01
C LEU A 156 17.77 -0.33 -8.06
N TYR A 157 17.35 0.30 -9.16
CA TYR A 157 17.38 1.76 -9.31
C TYR A 157 16.63 2.44 -8.15
N TRP A 158 15.44 1.93 -7.83
CA TRP A 158 14.61 2.49 -6.77
C TRP A 158 15.32 2.47 -5.41
N ARG A 159 16.04 1.39 -5.06
CA ARG A 159 16.82 1.31 -3.81
C ARG A 159 18.08 2.16 -3.83
N THR A 160 18.83 2.15 -4.93
CA THR A 160 20.20 2.70 -4.97
C THR A 160 20.27 4.16 -5.40
N ASN A 161 19.25 4.68 -6.08
CA ASN A 161 19.23 6.03 -6.63
C ASN A 161 18.08 6.84 -6.01
N HIS A 162 16.84 6.39 -6.21
CA HIS A 162 15.67 7.13 -5.75
C HIS A 162 15.58 7.22 -4.23
N GLY A 163 15.87 6.13 -3.50
CA GLY A 163 15.88 6.14 -2.02
C GLY A 163 16.76 7.25 -1.43
N PRO A 164 18.06 7.33 -1.80
CA PRO A 164 18.92 8.45 -1.43
C PRO A 164 18.38 9.83 -1.82
N ILE A 165 17.79 9.99 -3.01
CA ILE A 165 17.21 11.26 -3.46
C ILE A 165 16.09 11.68 -2.52
N ILE A 166 15.12 10.80 -2.24
CA ILE A 166 13.99 11.13 -1.35
C ILE A 166 14.47 11.46 0.06
N ARG A 167 15.48 10.76 0.60
CA ARG A 167 16.09 11.14 1.89
C ARG A 167 16.68 12.55 1.87
N GLY A 168 17.37 12.91 0.79
CA GLY A 168 17.92 14.27 0.61
C GLY A 168 16.86 15.35 0.48
N LEU A 169 15.67 15.00 -0.03
CA LEU A 169 14.54 15.92 -0.22
C LEU A 169 13.58 15.99 0.99
N ALA A 170 13.75 15.12 1.98
CA ALA A 170 12.82 14.95 3.10
C ALA A 170 12.51 16.25 3.86
N GLY A 171 13.52 17.10 4.06
CA GLY A 171 13.37 18.39 4.75
C GLY A 171 12.47 19.37 3.99
N GLY A 172 12.63 19.46 2.66
CA GLY A 172 11.81 20.35 1.82
C GLY A 172 10.38 19.83 1.61
N SER A 173 10.20 18.50 1.67
CA SER A 173 8.89 17.84 1.50
C SER A 173 8.15 17.57 2.82
N HIS A 174 8.73 17.94 3.98
CA HIS A 174 8.18 17.70 5.32
C HIS A 174 7.75 16.24 5.55
N LEU A 175 8.49 15.29 4.99
CA LEU A 175 8.19 13.86 5.13
C LEU A 175 8.41 13.42 6.59
N LYS A 176 7.39 12.86 7.21
CA LYS A 176 7.45 12.31 8.57
C LYS A 176 7.99 10.87 8.57
N LYS A 177 7.65 10.11 7.54
CA LYS A 177 8.05 8.71 7.33
C LYS A 177 8.03 8.39 5.84
N TYR A 178 8.96 7.56 5.36
CA TYR A 178 9.04 7.12 3.96
C TYR A 178 9.58 5.70 3.86
N PHE A 179 8.79 4.81 3.27
CA PHE A 179 9.11 3.39 3.09
C PHE A 179 9.10 3.06 1.60
N GLN A 180 10.07 2.25 1.19
CA GLN A 180 9.99 1.53 -0.08
C GLN A 180 9.58 0.09 0.19
N VAL A 181 8.58 -0.41 -0.51
CA VAL A 181 8.09 -1.77 -0.33
C VAL A 181 8.20 -2.50 -1.65
N HIS A 182 9.09 -3.50 -1.70
CA HIS A 182 9.52 -4.17 -2.92
C HIS A 182 8.86 -5.53 -3.03
N ARG A 183 8.09 -5.77 -4.11
CA ARG A 183 7.50 -7.08 -4.39
C ARG A 183 8.59 -8.12 -4.58
N PHE A 184 8.34 -9.33 -4.12
CA PHE A 184 9.08 -10.52 -4.57
C PHE A 184 8.08 -11.58 -5.03
N GLU A 185 8.49 -12.43 -5.96
CA GLU A 185 7.61 -13.45 -6.52
C GLU A 185 7.63 -14.71 -5.64
N ASP A 186 6.45 -15.23 -5.35
CA ASP A 186 6.29 -16.41 -4.50
C ASP A 186 5.08 -17.26 -4.93
N PRO A 187 5.15 -18.60 -4.86
CA PRO A 187 3.99 -19.46 -5.10
C PRO A 187 2.78 -19.16 -4.21
N ILE A 188 2.98 -18.67 -2.98
CA ILE A 188 1.87 -18.26 -2.09
C ILE A 188 1.09 -17.10 -2.72
N GLU A 189 1.78 -16.09 -3.28
CA GLU A 189 1.14 -14.98 -4.00
C GLU A 189 0.29 -15.52 -5.16
N GLN A 190 0.84 -16.46 -5.95
CA GLN A 190 0.15 -17.04 -7.10
C GLN A 190 -1.12 -17.80 -6.69
N GLY A 191 -1.04 -18.59 -5.61
CA GLY A 191 -2.19 -19.30 -5.06
C GLY A 191 -3.30 -18.36 -4.61
N LEU A 192 -2.96 -17.34 -3.81
CA LEU A 192 -3.93 -16.33 -3.35
C LEU A 192 -4.61 -15.58 -4.50
N ARG A 193 -3.85 -15.26 -5.56
CA ARG A 193 -4.40 -14.63 -6.77
C ARG A 193 -5.34 -15.56 -7.52
N ALA A 194 -5.01 -16.85 -7.61
CA ALA A 194 -5.85 -17.85 -8.26
C ALA A 194 -7.17 -18.05 -7.50
N ASP A 195 -7.12 -18.21 -6.18
CA ASP A 195 -8.29 -18.38 -5.32
C ASP A 195 -9.26 -17.19 -5.40
N ARG A 196 -8.73 -15.98 -5.58
CA ARG A 196 -9.51 -14.74 -5.76
C ARG A 196 -9.96 -14.50 -7.20
N GLY A 197 -9.48 -15.29 -8.17
CA GLY A 197 -9.67 -15.01 -9.60
C GLY A 197 -9.10 -13.65 -10.02
N THR A 198 -8.02 -13.18 -9.37
CA THR A 198 -7.40 -11.88 -9.64
C THR A 198 -6.86 -11.82 -11.07
N THR A 199 -7.41 -10.90 -11.87
CA THR A 199 -7.04 -10.69 -13.28
C THR A 199 -6.02 -9.57 -13.48
N VAL A 200 -5.96 -8.62 -12.54
CA VAL A 200 -5.02 -7.51 -12.60
C VAL A 200 -3.63 -7.98 -12.15
N ALA A 201 -2.61 -7.71 -12.96
CA ALA A 201 -1.23 -8.06 -12.62
C ALA A 201 -0.79 -7.37 -11.31
N PRO A 202 0.09 -8.01 -10.50
CA PRO A 202 0.63 -7.36 -9.30
C PRO A 202 1.49 -6.15 -9.66
N TYR A 203 1.65 -5.20 -8.74
CA TYR A 203 2.56 -4.06 -8.92
C TYR A 203 4.02 -4.47 -8.69
N THR A 204 4.97 -3.65 -9.13
CA THR A 204 6.43 -3.84 -8.88
C THR A 204 6.75 -3.70 -7.39
N GLY A 205 5.90 -2.96 -6.68
CA GLY A 205 5.99 -2.62 -5.28
C GLY A 205 5.19 -1.35 -5.04
N HIS A 206 5.38 -0.73 -3.88
CA HIS A 206 4.75 0.54 -3.57
C HIS A 206 5.61 1.40 -2.64
N ALA A 207 5.52 2.71 -2.81
CA ALA A 207 6.07 3.66 -1.87
C ALA A 207 4.99 4.09 -0.88
N GLU A 208 5.40 4.33 0.37
CA GLU A 208 4.53 4.86 1.41
C GLU A 208 5.18 6.08 2.03
N ALA A 209 4.46 7.19 2.08
CA ALA A 209 4.97 8.42 2.67
C ALA A 209 3.93 9.01 3.63
N TRP A 210 4.36 9.40 4.82
CA TRP A 210 3.50 10.08 5.79
C TRP A 210 3.86 11.55 5.83
N ILE A 211 2.83 12.38 5.77
CA ILE A 211 2.94 13.83 5.84
C ILE A 211 1.88 14.39 6.77
N ASP A 212 2.16 15.53 7.38
CA ASP A 212 1.14 16.33 8.06
C ASP A 212 0.49 17.28 7.05
N ARG A 213 -0.84 17.26 6.97
CA ARG A 213 -1.57 18.08 5.99
C ARG A 213 -1.35 19.57 6.16
N ALA A 214 -1.31 20.06 7.41
CA ALA A 214 -1.17 21.48 7.68
C ALA A 214 0.23 21.96 7.31
N GLU A 215 1.26 21.17 7.66
CA GLU A 215 2.64 21.47 7.28
C GLU A 215 2.83 21.41 5.76
N SER A 216 2.32 20.37 5.11
CA SER A 216 2.42 20.23 3.65
C SER A 216 1.71 21.37 2.92
N ALA A 217 0.53 21.79 3.38
CA ALA A 217 -0.19 22.92 2.79
C ALA A 217 0.58 24.23 2.97
N ALA A 218 1.16 24.47 4.14
CA ALA A 218 1.99 25.65 4.41
C ALA A 218 3.26 25.68 3.55
N ALA A 219 3.86 24.51 3.28
CA ALA A 219 5.08 24.39 2.50
C ALA A 219 4.86 24.37 0.98
N ALA A 220 3.66 24.05 0.49
CA ALA A 220 3.40 23.80 -0.94
C ALA A 220 3.82 24.93 -1.90
N GLY A 221 3.84 26.18 -1.43
CA GLY A 221 4.24 27.35 -2.23
C GLY A 221 5.74 27.66 -2.22
N THR A 222 6.55 27.00 -1.39
CA THR A 222 7.96 27.36 -1.23
C THR A 222 8.80 26.91 -2.44
N PRO A 223 9.88 27.63 -2.78
CA PRO A 223 10.84 27.17 -3.80
C PRO A 223 11.42 25.79 -3.50
N GLU A 224 11.66 25.49 -2.23
CA GLU A 224 12.23 24.22 -1.76
C GLU A 224 11.27 23.05 -2.01
N ALA A 225 10.00 23.20 -1.65
CA ALA A 225 8.99 22.16 -1.86
C ALA A 225 8.74 21.91 -3.35
N ARG A 226 8.66 22.97 -4.16
CA ARG A 226 8.50 22.85 -5.63
C ARG A 226 9.69 22.12 -6.26
N ARG A 227 10.92 22.54 -5.92
CA ARG A 227 12.14 21.88 -6.41
C ARG A 227 12.21 20.42 -5.97
N ALA A 228 11.83 20.10 -4.73
CA ALA A 228 11.79 18.73 -4.25
C ALA A 228 10.79 17.88 -5.04
N GLY A 229 9.59 18.40 -5.31
CA GLY A 229 8.59 17.72 -6.13
C GLY A 229 9.06 17.48 -7.57
N GLU A 230 9.61 18.50 -8.22
CA GLU A 230 10.13 18.40 -9.60
C GLU A 230 11.25 17.36 -9.72
N LEU A 231 12.20 17.37 -8.78
CA LEU A 231 13.31 16.40 -8.76
C LEU A 231 12.80 14.98 -8.50
N ALA A 232 11.85 14.80 -7.57
CA ALA A 232 11.27 13.49 -7.29
C ALA A 232 10.53 12.94 -8.52
N VAL A 233 9.68 13.73 -9.16
CA VAL A 233 8.92 13.29 -10.35
C VAL A 233 9.85 12.99 -11.53
N ALA A 234 10.87 13.82 -11.76
CA ALA A 234 11.84 13.60 -12.83
C ALA A 234 12.65 12.31 -12.60
N ASP A 235 13.01 12.01 -11.36
CA ASP A 235 13.72 10.78 -10.99
C ASP A 235 12.82 9.54 -11.11
N GLU A 236 11.57 9.64 -10.64
CA GLU A 236 10.57 8.57 -10.73
C GLU A 236 10.33 8.09 -12.16
N ALA A 237 10.38 9.00 -13.14
CA ALA A 237 10.22 8.65 -14.56
C ALA A 237 11.28 7.67 -15.09
N ASN A 238 12.41 7.51 -14.38
CA ASN A 238 13.45 6.55 -14.75
C ASN A 238 13.09 5.09 -14.42
N PHE A 239 12.11 4.84 -13.54
CA PHE A 239 11.77 3.48 -13.10
C PHE A 239 10.28 3.24 -12.87
N ILE A 240 9.42 4.25 -13.08
CA ILE A 240 7.96 4.15 -12.95
C ILE A 240 7.29 4.41 -14.30
N ASP A 241 6.42 3.48 -14.71
CA ASP A 241 5.40 3.71 -15.72
C ASP A 241 4.20 4.40 -15.06
N PHE A 242 4.15 5.73 -15.13
CA PHE A 242 3.11 6.50 -14.47
C PHE A 242 1.69 6.16 -14.92
N ARG A 243 1.50 5.89 -16.22
CA ARG A 243 0.17 5.66 -16.80
C ARG A 243 -0.47 4.38 -16.26
N ASN A 244 0.34 3.37 -15.94
CA ASN A 244 -0.10 2.09 -15.39
C ASN A 244 0.18 1.96 -13.87
N SER A 245 0.51 3.08 -13.23
CA SER A 245 0.69 3.21 -11.78
C SER A 245 -0.46 4.01 -11.18
N SER A 246 -0.54 4.09 -9.86
CA SER A 246 -1.58 4.88 -9.18
C SER A 246 -1.03 5.51 -7.91
N ILE A 247 -1.65 6.59 -7.42
CA ILE A 247 -1.22 7.28 -6.20
C ILE A 247 -2.41 7.92 -5.50
N TRP A 248 -2.46 7.83 -4.17
CA TRP A 248 -3.51 8.47 -3.39
C TRP A 248 -3.13 8.67 -1.93
N VAL A 249 -3.92 9.48 -1.22
CA VAL A 249 -3.87 9.61 0.23
C VAL A 249 -4.92 8.75 0.91
N ALA A 250 -4.57 8.21 2.08
CA ALA A 250 -5.40 7.37 2.90
C ALA A 250 -5.26 7.68 4.40
N LYS A 251 -6.23 7.18 5.17
CA LYS A 251 -6.18 7.10 6.64
C LYS A 251 -6.01 5.65 7.07
N GLU A 252 -5.19 5.44 8.08
CA GLU A 252 -4.84 4.12 8.60
C GLU A 252 -5.73 3.73 9.78
N ARG A 253 -6.24 2.50 9.75
CA ARG A 253 -6.89 1.84 10.89
C ARG A 253 -6.08 0.59 11.23
N VAL A 254 -5.36 0.64 12.35
CA VAL A 254 -4.60 -0.51 12.87
C VAL A 254 -5.58 -1.45 13.57
N VAL A 255 -5.76 -2.64 13.01
CA VAL A 255 -6.70 -3.66 13.51
C VAL A 255 -5.99 -4.67 14.41
N ILE A 256 -4.77 -5.07 14.01
CA ILE A 256 -3.90 -5.97 14.79
C ILE A 256 -2.52 -5.33 14.88
N ASP A 257 -1.93 -5.29 16.07
CA ASP A 257 -0.53 -4.92 16.28
C ASP A 257 0.04 -5.79 17.41
N ARG A 258 0.91 -6.73 17.06
CA ARG A 258 1.58 -7.66 18.00
C ARG A 258 3.11 -7.54 17.93
N ARG A 259 3.60 -6.43 17.38
CA ARG A 259 5.02 -6.13 17.21
C ARG A 259 5.67 -5.70 18.53
#